data_AF-A0A7V5V5W9-F1
#
_entry.id   AF-A0A7V5V5W9-F1
#
_cell.length_a   1.000
_cell.length_b   1.000
_cell.length_c   1.000
_cell.angle_alpha   90.00
_cell.angle_beta   90.00
_cell.angle_gamma   90.00
#
_symmetry.space_group_name_H-M   'P 1'
#
loop_
_entity.id
_entity.type
_entity.pdbx_description
1 polymer ?
#
loop_
_entity_poly.entity_id
_entity_poly.type
_entity_poly.pdbx_seq_one_letter_code
_entity_poly.pdbx_strand_id
1 'polypeptide(L)'
;LFDEWEDEIQLYTNKDLQRASKQQLRKTRSRYTKMLSSMHTAEASMTPVLRTFHDNVLFLKHNLNAQAIGSLQTEFSSLEKDIDILIQKMNEAIGQSNAFIAQMGT
;
A
#
# COMPACT_ATOMS: atom_id res chain seq x y z
N LEU A 1 19.53 -10.27 2.32
CA LEU A 1 18.82 -11.23 1.44
C LEU A 1 19.12 -11.02 -0.04
N PHE A 2 18.74 -9.91 -0.68
CA PHE A 2 19.07 -9.72 -2.11
C PHE A 2 20.57 -9.58 -2.36
N ASP A 3 21.29 -8.88 -1.49
CA ASP A 3 22.75 -8.70 -1.63
C ASP A 3 23.48 -10.05 -1.44
N GLU A 4 23.07 -10.84 -0.46
CA GLU A 4 23.56 -12.21 -0.24
C GLU A 4 23.30 -13.12 -1.44
N TRP A 5 22.11 -13.06 -2.05
CA TRP A 5 21.80 -13.80 -3.27
C TRP A 5 22.68 -13.35 -4.46
N GLU A 6 23.03 -12.06 -4.55
CA GLU A 6 23.95 -11.55 -5.58
C GLU A 6 25.36 -12.12 -5.43
N ASP A 7 25.83 -12.27 -4.19
CA ASP A 7 27.10 -12.90 -3.86
C ASP A 7 27.07 -14.41 -4.19
N GLU A 8 26.02 -15.12 -3.78
CA GLU A 8 25.84 -16.55 -4.04
C GLU A 8 25.76 -16.88 -5.54
N ILE A 9 25.20 -15.98 -6.35
CA ILE A 9 25.17 -16.10 -7.81
C ILE A 9 26.58 -16.25 -8.40
N GLN A 10 27.62 -15.69 -7.76
CA GLN A 10 29.00 -15.80 -8.22
C GLN A 10 29.59 -17.20 -7.97
N LEU A 11 29.01 -17.97 -7.05
CA LEU A 11 29.48 -19.30 -6.68
C LEU A 11 29.06 -20.39 -7.70
N TYR A 12 28.12 -20.09 -8.61
CA TYR A 12 27.73 -21.03 -9.66
C TYR A 12 28.86 -21.28 -10.66
N THR A 13 29.24 -22.54 -10.80
CA THR A 13 30.14 -23.02 -11.87
C THR A 13 29.39 -23.24 -13.19
N ASN A 14 28.13 -23.65 -13.12
CA ASN A 14 27.24 -23.83 -14.28
C ASN A 14 26.69 -22.46 -14.75
N LYS A 15 26.99 -22.08 -15.99
CA LYS A 15 26.61 -20.80 -16.58
C LYS A 15 25.10 -20.63 -16.82
N ASP A 16 24.40 -21.72 -17.10
CA ASP A 16 22.95 -21.68 -17.31
C ASP A 16 22.22 -21.47 -15.99
N LEU A 17 22.65 -22.17 -14.93
CA LEU A 17 22.13 -21.96 -13.56
C LEU A 17 22.42 -20.54 -13.06
N GLN A 18 23.63 -20.03 -13.31
CA GLN A 18 23.99 -18.65 -12.96
C GLN A 18 23.06 -17.65 -13.65
N ARG A 19 22.81 -17.83 -14.95
CA ARG A 19 21.93 -16.94 -15.74
C ARG A 19 20.48 -17.02 -15.26
N ALA A 20 19.98 -18.23 -15.01
CA ALA A 20 18.63 -18.44 -14.48
C ALA A 20 18.45 -17.77 -13.11
N SER A 21 19.41 -17.96 -12.19
CA SER A 21 19.39 -17.34 -10.86
C SER A 21 19.43 -15.81 -10.93
N LYS A 22 20.29 -15.23 -11.78
CA LYS A 22 20.29 -13.78 -12.07
C LYS A 22 18.94 -13.27 -12.58
N GLN A 23 18.31 -14.01 -13.49
CA GLN A 23 17.01 -13.62 -14.02
C GLN A 23 15.93 -13.67 -12.94
N GLN A 24 15.95 -14.69 -12.09
CA GLN A 24 15.02 -14.84 -10.98
C GLN A 24 15.19 -13.71 -9.95
N LEU A 25 16.42 -13.40 -9.55
CA LEU A 25 16.75 -12.29 -8.67
C LEU A 25 16.18 -10.96 -9.20
N ARG A 26 16.44 -10.64 -10.47
CA ARG A 26 15.93 -9.39 -11.09
C ARG A 26 14.41 -9.32 -11.07
N LYS A 27 13.72 -10.43 -11.41
CA LYS A 27 12.26 -10.51 -11.36
C LYS A 27 11.74 -10.30 -9.95
N THR A 28 12.36 -10.94 -8.95
CA THR A 28 11.95 -10.84 -7.55
C THR A 28 12.17 -9.43 -7.00
N ARG A 29 13.34 -8.80 -7.25
CA ARG A 29 13.63 -7.42 -6.83
C ARG A 29 12.63 -6.42 -7.43
N SER A 30 12.26 -6.59 -8.70
CA SER A 30 11.25 -5.75 -9.35
C SER A 30 9.86 -5.89 -8.72
N ARG A 31 9.41 -7.13 -8.47
CA ARG A 31 8.13 -7.37 -7.78
C ARG A 31 8.11 -6.79 -6.38
N TYR A 32 9.18 -6.99 -5.62
CA TYR A 32 9.35 -6.45 -4.28
C TYR A 32 9.24 -4.92 -4.26
N THR A 33 9.95 -4.24 -5.17
CA THR A 33 9.94 -2.77 -5.25
C THR A 33 8.53 -2.25 -5.58
N LYS A 34 7.82 -2.90 -6.51
CA LYS A 34 6.45 -2.53 -6.86
C LYS A 34 5.50 -2.69 -5.67
N MET A 35 5.58 -3.80 -4.95
CA MET A 35 4.81 -4.06 -3.74
C MET A 35 5.06 -3.00 -2.67
N LEU A 36 6.33 -2.70 -2.38
CA LEU A 36 6.70 -1.70 -1.38
C LEU A 36 6.16 -0.30 -1.74
N SER A 37 6.26 0.09 -3.01
CA SER A 37 5.70 1.35 -3.50
C SER A 37 4.18 1.42 -3.36
N SER A 38 3.47 0.33 -3.63
CA SER A 38 2.00 0.26 -3.42
C SER A 38 1.65 0.43 -1.95
N MET A 39 2.40 -0.20 -1.03
CA MET A 39 2.19 -0.07 0.42
C MET A 39 2.39 1.36 0.90
N HIS A 40 3.49 2.02 0.52
CA HIS A 40 3.72 3.43 0.88
C HIS A 40 2.67 4.38 0.28
N THR A 41 2.18 4.09 -0.92
CA THR A 41 1.10 4.89 -1.53
C THR A 41 -0.20 4.73 -0.74
N ALA A 42 -0.54 3.50 -0.34
CA ALA A 42 -1.71 3.25 0.49
C ALA A 42 -1.59 3.96 1.86
N GLU A 43 -0.44 3.85 2.51
CA GLU A 43 -0.11 4.56 3.76
C GLU A 43 -0.28 6.08 3.61
N ALA A 44 0.38 6.69 2.61
CA ALA A 44 0.33 8.13 2.38
C ALA A 44 -1.09 8.63 2.11
N SER A 45 -1.94 7.82 1.46
CA SER A 45 -3.33 8.18 1.20
C SER A 45 -4.22 8.23 2.44
N MET A 46 -3.80 7.69 3.60
CA MET A 46 -4.53 7.83 4.86
C MET A 46 -4.53 9.27 5.39
N THR A 47 -3.42 10.00 5.22
CA THR A 47 -3.24 11.35 5.76
C THR A 47 -4.33 12.34 5.32
N PRO A 48 -4.64 12.51 4.02
CA PRO A 48 -5.69 13.42 3.59
C PRO A 48 -7.07 13.01 4.09
N VAL A 49 -7.39 11.71 4.13
CA VAL A 49 -8.67 11.20 4.64
C VAL A 49 -8.85 11.53 6.12
N LEU A 50 -7.81 11.29 6.95
CA LEU A 50 -7.83 11.64 8.37
C LEU A 50 -7.98 13.15 8.60
N ARG A 51 -7.38 13.98 7.74
CA ARG A 51 -7.53 15.44 7.82
C ARG A 51 -8.97 15.86 7.51
N THR A 52 -9.55 15.37 6.42
CA THR A 52 -10.94 15.63 6.07
C THR A 52 -11.88 15.17 7.20
N PHE A 53 -11.63 14.00 7.78
CA PHE A 53 -12.40 13.51 8.92
C PHE A 53 -12.29 14.44 10.14
N HIS A 54 -11.09 14.87 10.50
CA HIS A 54 -10.87 15.82 11.58
C HIS A 54 -11.61 17.15 11.34
N ASP A 55 -11.57 17.68 10.13
CA ASP A 55 -12.23 18.94 9.76
C ASP A 55 -13.76 18.80 9.84
N ASN A 56 -14.31 17.65 9.43
CA ASN A 56 -15.74 17.35 9.58
C ASN A 56 -16.17 17.26 11.06
N VAL A 57 -15.37 16.61 11.91
CA VAL A 57 -15.63 16.56 13.36
C VAL A 57 -15.58 17.97 13.97
N LEU A 58 -14.63 18.79 13.55
CA LEU A 58 -14.52 20.18 14.01
C LEU A 58 -15.72 21.02 13.56
N PHE A 59 -16.12 20.90 12.29
CA PHE A 59 -17.28 21.59 11.75
C PHE A 59 -18.58 21.17 12.45
N LEU A 60 -18.76 19.88 12.74
CA LEU A 60 -19.89 19.37 13.54
C LEU A 60 -19.92 19.99 14.94
N LYS A 61 -18.78 20.08 15.63
CA LYS A 61 -18.70 20.73 16.95
C LYS A 61 -19.13 22.20 16.92
N HIS A 62 -18.82 22.90 15.84
CA HIS A 62 -19.22 24.31 15.69
C HIS A 62 -20.68 24.48 15.27
N ASN A 63 -21.21 23.60 14.40
CA ASN A 63 -22.58 23.71 13.85
C ASN A 63 -23.64 22.99 14.68
N LEU A 64 -23.28 22.11 15.62
CA LEU A 64 -24.18 21.69 16.69
C LEU A 64 -24.64 22.89 17.57
N ASN A 65 -23.99 24.05 17.43
CA ASN A 65 -24.42 25.32 18.02
C ASN A 65 -25.21 26.25 17.06
N ALA A 66 -25.30 25.94 15.76
CA ALA A 66 -25.98 26.79 14.76
C ALA A 66 -26.58 25.92 13.64
N GLN A 67 -27.92 25.89 13.55
CA GLN A 67 -28.74 25.08 12.63
C GLN A 67 -28.16 24.89 11.21
N ALA A 68 -27.34 23.84 10.99
CA ALA A 68 -26.80 23.48 9.69
C ALA A 68 -26.69 21.95 9.53
N ILE A 69 -27.83 21.25 9.47
CA ILE A 69 -27.88 19.78 9.37
C ILE A 69 -27.81 19.28 7.90
N GLY A 70 -28.20 20.12 6.92
CA GLY A 70 -28.33 19.68 5.52
C GLY A 70 -27.01 19.50 4.75
N SER A 71 -26.04 20.40 4.90
CA SER A 71 -24.76 20.33 4.18
C SER A 71 -23.84 19.21 4.69
N LEU A 72 -23.97 18.87 5.97
CA LEU A 72 -23.23 17.80 6.64
C LEU A 72 -23.47 16.43 6.02
N GLN A 73 -24.70 16.14 5.58
CA GLN A 73 -25.05 14.83 5.01
C GLN A 73 -24.24 14.52 3.75
N THR A 74 -24.03 15.51 2.88
CA THR A 74 -23.29 15.36 1.63
C THR A 74 -21.79 15.23 1.87
N GLU A 75 -21.21 16.03 2.76
CA GLU A 75 -19.79 15.93 3.14
C GLU A 75 -19.47 14.58 3.78
N PHE A 76 -20.35 14.10 4.67
CA PHE A 76 -20.19 12.81 5.33
C PHE A 76 -20.24 11.63 4.34
N SER A 77 -21.16 11.67 3.37
CA SER A 77 -21.24 10.66 2.32
C SER A 77 -20.00 10.64 1.42
N SER A 78 -19.42 11.81 1.11
CA SER A 78 -18.15 11.87 0.37
C SER A 78 -16.99 11.29 1.18
N LEU A 79 -16.94 11.59 2.48
CA LEU A 79 -15.91 11.10 3.39
C LEU A 79 -15.98 9.58 3.59
N GLU A 80 -17.18 9.03 3.74
CA GLU A 80 -17.42 7.59 3.82
C GLU A 80 -16.86 6.88 2.57
N LYS A 81 -17.16 7.43 1.38
CA LYS A 81 -16.64 6.91 0.12
C LYS A 81 -15.11 6.97 0.02
N ASP A 82 -14.49 8.07 0.47
CA ASP A 82 -13.04 8.20 0.47
C ASP A 82 -12.37 7.19 1.42
N ILE A 83 -13.00 6.93 2.57
CA ILE A 83 -12.57 5.90 3.54
C ILE A 83 -12.70 4.49 2.92
N ASP A 84 -13.80 4.18 2.23
CA ASP A 84 -13.99 2.88 1.58
C ASP A 84 -12.92 2.62 0.51
N ILE A 85 -12.63 3.63 -0.32
CA ILE A 85 -11.57 3.55 -1.33
C ILE A 85 -10.21 3.31 -0.68
N LEU A 86 -9.93 3.98 0.45
CA LEU A 86 -8.69 3.83 1.19
C LEU A 86 -8.55 2.42 1.77
N ILE A 87 -9.61 1.89 2.40
CA ILE A 87 -9.65 0.53 2.95
C ILE A 87 -9.41 -0.50 1.83
N GLN A 88 -10.06 -0.32 0.68
CA GLN A 88 -9.86 -1.19 -0.47
C GLN A 88 -8.39 -1.19 -0.92
N LYS A 89 -7.78 -0.01 -1.11
CA LYS A 89 -6.37 0.12 -1.51
C LYS A 89 -5.41 -0.51 -0.51
N MET A 90 -5.67 -0.36 0.79
CA MET A 90 -4.88 -1.01 1.84
C MET A 90 -4.98 -2.53 1.77
N ASN A 91 -6.20 -3.08 1.62
CA ASN A 91 -6.42 -4.52 1.50
C ASN A 91 -5.75 -5.09 0.25
N GLU A 92 -5.78 -4.37 -0.88
CA GLU A 92 -5.06 -4.76 -2.08
C GLU A 92 -3.53 -4.78 -1.88
N ALA A 93 -2.97 -3.78 -1.20
CA ALA A 93 -1.54 -3.73 -0.89
C ALA A 93 -1.11 -4.86 0.06
N ILE A 94 -1.92 -5.17 1.08
CA ILE A 94 -1.71 -6.31 1.99
C ILE A 94 -1.79 -7.63 1.21
N GLY A 95 -2.78 -7.79 0.32
CA GLY A 95 -2.90 -8.97 -0.53
C GLY A 95 -1.69 -9.18 -1.43
N GLN A 96 -1.18 -8.11 -2.05
CA GLN A 96 0.04 -8.14 -2.86
C GLN A 96 1.25 -8.56 -2.01
N SER A 97 1.35 -8.07 -0.77
CA SER A 97 2.41 -8.43 0.17
C SER A 97 2.37 -9.90 0.55
N ASN A 98 1.20 -10.40 0.96
CA ASN A 98 0.99 -11.81 1.30
C ASN A 98 1.32 -12.74 0.13
N ALA A 99 0.89 -12.38 -1.08
CA ALA A 99 1.18 -13.15 -2.28
C ALA A 99 2.69 -13.18 -2.60
N PHE A 100 3.39 -12.07 -2.42
CA PHE A 100 4.84 -12.01 -2.59
C PHE A 100 5.57 -12.87 -1.57
N ILE A 101 5.20 -12.77 -0.28
CA ILE A 101 5.78 -13.59 0.79
C ILE A 101 5.54 -15.09 0.53
N ALA A 102 4.34 -15.47 0.12
CA ALA A 102 4.01 -16.85 -0.22
C ALA A 102 4.89 -17.40 -1.35
N GLN A 103 5.19 -16.60 -2.37
CA GLN A 103 6.10 -16.98 -3.46
C GLN A 103 7.57 -17.08 -3.06
N MET A 104 7.96 -16.53 -1.91
CA MET A 104 9.32 -16.65 -1.37
C MET A 104 9.49 -17.85 -0.43
N GLY A 105 8.41 -18.33 0.17
CA GLY A 105 8.41 -19.46 1.11
C GLY A 105 8.27 -20.84 0.46
N THR A 106 8.09 -20.89 -0.86
CA THR A 106 7.98 -22.11 -1.69
C THR A 106 9.16 -22.23 -2.63
#